data_AF-A0A850SMY5-F1
#
_entry.id   AF-A0A850SMY5-F1
#
_cell.length_a   1.000
_cell.length_b   1.000
_cell.length_c   1.000
_cell.angle_alpha   90.00
_cell.angle_beta   90.00
_cell.angle_gamma   90.00
#
_symmetry.space_group_name_H-M   'P 1'
#
loop_
_entity.id
_entity.type
_entity.pdbx_description
1 polymer ?
#
loop_
_entity_poly.entity_id
_entity_poly.type
_entity_poly.pdbx_seq_one_letter_code
_entity_poly.pdbx_strand_id
1 'polypeptide(L)'
;MRLAAAFAVIVSHSFEIVGGPPESEPLRVLTNGDSSLGRVAVMTFFVLSGFLLTCSYRSDPSLAAFARKRALRIAPALAAVVLFSIFVIGFAATTLSPRDYFRSEETWRYLANLAFYTGFDSLPGVFADAPIAGVVNGPLWTLKIEVLCYATLAAAGATRLLRSGAVAAMVVLLYVASAFLGAGAHGGALYYLEQYADLARSFFAGSLFALLGSRIALSRNTALLALAGLAVAAPYGLLSEVFPFLGGYLVFWLGFAHLGAVRRAGR
;
A
#
# COMPACT_ATOMS: atom_id res chain seq x y z
N MET A 1 6.39 -0.93 -13.97
CA MET A 1 5.59 -0.22 -12.94
C MET A 1 5.72 -0.85 -11.55
N ARG A 2 5.31 -2.11 -11.32
CA ARG A 2 5.41 -2.73 -9.98
C ARG A 2 6.86 -2.88 -9.47
N LEU A 3 7.81 -3.24 -10.33
CA LEU A 3 9.24 -3.34 -9.96
C LEU A 3 9.83 -1.97 -9.58
N ALA A 4 9.50 -0.91 -10.34
CA ALA A 4 9.94 0.45 -10.05
C ALA A 4 9.38 0.95 -8.71
N ALA A 5 8.10 0.66 -8.42
CA ALA A 5 7.51 0.97 -7.11
C ALA A 5 8.18 0.16 -5.98
N ALA A 6 8.49 -1.12 -6.19
CA ALA A 6 9.21 -1.91 -5.19
C ALA A 6 10.62 -1.35 -4.92
N PHE A 7 11.33 -0.95 -5.97
CA PHE A 7 12.63 -0.30 -5.83
C PHE A 7 12.53 1.04 -5.07
N ALA A 8 11.51 1.84 -5.37
CA ALA A 8 11.24 3.09 -4.67
C ALA A 8 10.98 2.88 -3.15
N VAL A 9 10.28 1.81 -2.77
CA VAL A 9 10.11 1.41 -1.36
C VAL A 9 11.46 1.09 -0.71
N ILE A 10 12.31 0.31 -1.38
CA ILE A 10 13.65 -0.06 -0.87
C ILE A 10 14.51 1.19 -0.66
N VAL A 11 14.52 2.10 -1.65
CA VAL A 11 15.29 3.35 -1.56
C VAL A 11 14.80 4.19 -0.37
N SER A 12 13.48 4.36 -0.21
CA SER A 12 12.91 5.14 0.90
C SER A 12 13.29 4.58 2.27
N HIS A 13 13.09 3.26 2.47
CA HIS A 13 13.45 2.62 3.74
C HIS A 13 14.96 2.60 4.00
N SER A 14 15.81 2.69 2.98
CA SER A 14 17.27 2.78 3.20
C SER A 14 17.66 4.05 3.98
N PHE A 15 16.93 5.17 3.81
CA PHE A 15 17.16 6.39 4.59
C PHE A 15 16.77 6.20 6.06
N GLU A 16 15.68 5.48 6.34
CA GLU A 16 15.22 5.18 7.69
C GLU A 16 16.15 4.19 8.41
N ILE A 17 16.65 3.18 7.69
CA ILE A 17 17.46 2.08 8.25
C ILE A 17 18.91 2.50 8.50
N VAL A 18 19.49 3.33 7.63
CA VAL A 18 20.90 3.78 7.77
C VAL A 18 21.06 4.87 8.85
N GLY A 19 19.96 5.33 9.45
CA GLY A 19 19.99 6.30 10.54
C GLY A 19 20.20 7.75 10.10
N GLY A 20 19.98 8.05 8.82
CA GLY A 20 19.81 9.44 8.40
C GLY A 20 18.55 10.03 9.05
N PRO A 21 18.49 11.36 9.30
CA PRO A 21 17.24 11.98 9.70
C PRO A 21 16.16 11.59 8.67
N PRO A 22 14.94 11.17 9.06
CA PRO A 22 13.84 10.95 8.12
C PRO A 22 13.62 12.17 7.22
N GLU A 23 13.91 13.36 7.77
CA GLU A 23 13.98 14.67 7.13
C GLU A 23 14.99 14.79 5.97
N SER A 24 15.89 13.82 5.77
CA SER A 24 16.89 13.84 4.69
C SER A 24 16.44 13.13 3.42
N GLU A 25 15.29 12.44 3.46
CA GLU A 25 14.73 11.81 2.27
C GLU A 25 14.25 12.91 1.29
N PRO A 26 14.76 12.95 0.03
CA PRO A 26 14.51 14.06 -0.88
C PRO A 26 13.04 14.39 -1.11
N LEU A 27 12.17 13.37 -1.22
CA LEU A 27 10.74 13.60 -1.43
C LEU A 27 10.03 14.11 -0.18
N ARG A 28 10.52 13.72 1.01
CA ARG A 28 9.98 14.19 2.28
C ARG A 28 10.32 15.67 2.52
N VAL A 29 11.53 16.08 2.13
CA VAL A 29 11.93 17.51 2.11
C VAL A 29 11.05 18.30 1.15
N LEU A 30 10.88 17.82 -0.08
CA LEU A 30 10.07 18.50 -1.11
C LEU A 30 8.59 18.60 -0.76
N THR A 31 8.12 17.76 0.17
CA THR A 31 6.71 17.70 0.59
C THR A 31 6.47 18.30 1.97
N ASN A 32 7.45 18.97 2.56
CA ASN A 32 7.37 19.50 3.94
C ASN A 32 6.92 18.43 4.95
N GLY A 33 7.38 17.19 4.77
CA GLY A 33 7.06 16.06 5.65
C GLY A 33 5.76 15.31 5.33
N ASP A 34 4.93 15.75 4.37
CA ASP A 34 3.66 15.06 4.02
C ASP A 34 3.88 13.65 3.45
N SER A 35 4.90 13.45 2.62
CA SER A 35 5.03 12.18 1.90
C SER A 35 6.47 11.77 1.57
N SER A 36 6.72 10.47 1.72
CA SER A 36 7.96 9.81 1.33
C SER A 36 7.85 9.10 -0.01
N LEU A 37 9.00 8.75 -0.59
CA LEU A 37 9.05 7.93 -1.80
C LEU A 37 8.41 6.56 -1.56
N GLY A 38 8.59 6.00 -0.35
CA GLY A 38 7.95 4.77 0.10
C GLY A 38 6.43 4.90 0.16
N ARG A 39 5.92 6.00 0.73
CA ARG A 39 4.48 6.28 0.80
C ARG A 39 3.85 6.40 -0.59
N VAL A 40 4.48 7.14 -1.51
CA VAL A 40 4.06 7.23 -2.92
C VAL A 40 4.05 5.87 -3.62
N ALA A 41 5.07 5.05 -3.36
CA ALA A 41 5.13 3.70 -3.92
C ALA A 41 4.00 2.81 -3.38
N VAL A 42 3.73 2.83 -2.07
CA VAL A 42 2.60 2.11 -1.45
C VAL A 42 1.27 2.57 -2.03
N MET A 43 1.03 3.88 -2.14
CA MET A 43 -0.19 4.40 -2.79
C MET A 43 -0.31 3.91 -4.24
N THR A 44 0.79 3.88 -4.99
CA THR A 44 0.84 3.30 -6.35
C THR A 44 0.45 1.83 -6.33
N PHE A 45 0.93 1.07 -5.33
CA PHE A 45 0.55 -0.33 -5.19
C PHE A 45 -0.95 -0.50 -4.98
N PHE A 46 -1.54 0.33 -4.10
CA PHE A 46 -2.96 0.31 -3.78
C PHE A 46 -3.84 0.72 -4.97
N VAL A 47 -3.51 1.81 -5.67
CA VAL A 47 -4.21 2.26 -6.89
C VAL A 47 -4.26 1.14 -7.94
N LEU A 48 -3.09 0.55 -8.25
CA LEU A 48 -3.03 -0.53 -9.23
C LEU A 48 -3.79 -1.78 -8.75
N SER A 49 -3.74 -2.09 -7.46
CA SER A 49 -4.48 -3.23 -6.90
C SER A 49 -5.99 -3.03 -7.01
N GLY A 50 -6.51 -1.86 -6.63
CA GLY A 50 -7.94 -1.57 -6.76
C GLY A 50 -8.45 -1.65 -8.20
N PHE A 51 -7.68 -1.11 -9.15
CA PHE A 51 -8.00 -1.23 -10.57
C PHE A 51 -8.07 -2.68 -11.06
N LEU A 52 -6.98 -3.45 -10.85
CA LEU A 52 -6.89 -4.83 -11.34
C LEU A 52 -7.92 -5.75 -10.66
N LEU A 53 -8.15 -5.57 -9.36
CA LEU A 53 -9.11 -6.40 -8.62
C LEU A 53 -10.55 -6.08 -9.02
N THR A 54 -10.87 -4.81 -9.26
CA THR A 54 -12.19 -4.42 -9.80
C THR A 54 -12.44 -5.06 -11.16
N CYS A 55 -11.47 -4.98 -12.09
CA CYS A 55 -11.56 -5.64 -13.39
C CYS A 55 -11.69 -7.16 -13.27
N SER A 56 -10.90 -7.78 -12.40
CA SER A 56 -10.95 -9.23 -12.14
C SER A 56 -12.31 -9.66 -11.58
N TYR A 57 -12.90 -8.93 -10.64
CA TYR A 57 -14.21 -9.26 -10.08
C TYR A 57 -15.34 -9.09 -11.10
N ARG A 58 -15.30 -8.01 -11.89
CA ARG A 58 -16.30 -7.78 -12.96
C ARG A 58 -16.28 -8.84 -14.05
N SER A 59 -15.12 -9.44 -14.31
CA SER A 59 -14.96 -10.49 -15.32
C SER A 59 -15.40 -11.87 -14.82
N ASP A 60 -15.32 -12.11 -13.51
CA ASP A 60 -15.66 -13.39 -12.85
C ASP A 60 -16.22 -13.09 -11.44
N PRO A 61 -17.54 -12.82 -11.30
CA PRO A 61 -18.16 -12.30 -10.08
C PRO A 61 -18.43 -13.38 -9.02
N SER A 62 -17.53 -14.36 -8.88
CA SER A 62 -17.60 -15.39 -7.85
C SER A 62 -16.81 -14.98 -6.61
N LEU A 63 -17.50 -14.78 -5.47
CA LEU A 63 -16.86 -14.43 -4.19
C LEU A 63 -15.87 -15.52 -3.74
N ALA A 64 -16.23 -16.79 -3.89
CA ALA A 64 -15.36 -17.90 -3.52
C ALA A 64 -14.10 -17.95 -4.41
N ALA A 65 -14.26 -17.78 -5.73
CA ALA A 65 -13.12 -17.73 -6.64
C ALA A 65 -12.24 -16.49 -6.38
N PHE A 66 -12.87 -15.35 -6.09
CA PHE A 66 -12.18 -14.12 -5.71
C PHE A 66 -11.33 -14.37 -4.46
N ALA A 67 -11.94 -14.78 -3.34
CA ALA A 67 -11.25 -15.05 -2.09
C ALA A 67 -10.11 -16.07 -2.25
N ARG A 68 -10.35 -17.20 -2.92
CA ARG A 68 -9.32 -18.23 -3.17
C ARG A 68 -8.11 -17.68 -3.91
N LYS A 69 -8.34 -16.93 -5.01
CA LYS A 69 -7.25 -16.31 -5.79
C LYS A 69 -6.39 -15.36 -4.94
N ARG A 70 -6.98 -14.67 -3.95
CA ARG A 70 -6.25 -13.71 -3.09
C ARG A 70 -5.56 -14.41 -1.93
N ALA A 71 -6.19 -15.43 -1.34
CA ALA A 71 -5.56 -16.28 -0.34
C ALA A 71 -4.30 -16.97 -0.90
N LEU A 72 -4.39 -17.56 -2.10
CA LEU A 72 -3.24 -18.19 -2.77
C LEU A 72 -2.16 -17.20 -3.20
N ARG A 73 -2.50 -15.93 -3.39
CA ARG A 73 -1.53 -14.87 -3.69
C ARG A 73 -0.76 -14.43 -2.46
N ILE A 74 -1.41 -14.32 -1.31
CA ILE A 74 -0.83 -13.71 -0.11
C ILE A 74 -0.28 -14.75 0.86
N ALA A 75 -1.06 -15.79 1.19
CA ALA A 75 -0.73 -16.72 2.26
C ALA A 75 0.63 -17.44 2.08
N PRO A 76 1.00 -17.92 0.87
CA PRO A 76 2.30 -18.59 0.70
C PRO A 76 3.49 -17.64 0.91
N ALA A 77 3.39 -16.42 0.38
CA ALA A 77 4.44 -15.41 0.53
C ALA A 77 4.56 -14.91 1.98
N LEU A 78 3.43 -14.72 2.65
CA LEU A 78 3.38 -14.36 4.07
C LEU A 78 3.97 -15.47 4.95
N ALA A 79 3.63 -16.73 4.68
CA ALA A 79 4.22 -17.87 5.37
C ALA A 79 5.74 -17.91 5.18
N ALA A 80 6.21 -17.81 3.93
CA ALA A 80 7.62 -17.79 3.63
C ALA A 80 8.36 -16.66 4.38
N VAL A 81 7.84 -15.42 4.34
CA VAL A 81 8.53 -14.29 4.97
C VAL A 81 8.50 -14.36 6.49
N VAL A 82 7.39 -14.81 7.11
CA VAL A 82 7.30 -14.97 8.57
C VAL A 82 8.26 -16.04 9.07
N LEU A 83 8.28 -17.21 8.41
CA LEU A 83 9.20 -18.29 8.77
C LEU A 83 10.66 -17.89 8.52
N PHE A 84 10.94 -17.18 7.42
CA PHE A 84 12.27 -16.65 7.13
C PHE A 84 12.72 -15.62 8.17
N SER A 85 11.84 -14.71 8.60
CA SER A 85 12.12 -13.76 9.68
C SER A 85 12.49 -14.47 10.98
N ILE A 86 11.76 -15.52 11.37
CA ILE A 86 12.04 -16.25 12.62
C ILE A 86 13.33 -17.07 12.50
N PHE A 87 13.40 -17.96 11.50
CA PHE A 87 14.42 -19.01 11.47
C PHE A 87 15.75 -18.56 10.84
N VAL A 88 15.72 -17.54 9.97
CA VAL A 88 16.93 -17.06 9.28
C VAL A 88 17.38 -15.73 9.86
N ILE A 89 16.54 -14.69 9.78
CA ILE A 89 16.92 -13.35 10.24
C ILE A 89 17.07 -13.32 11.76
N GLY A 90 16.06 -13.79 12.49
CA GLY A 90 16.05 -13.77 13.94
C GLY A 90 17.19 -14.59 14.53
N PHE A 91 17.41 -15.79 14.00
CA PHE A 91 18.53 -16.63 14.43
C PHE A 91 19.91 -16.00 14.13
N ALA A 92 20.08 -15.34 12.97
CA ALA A 92 21.36 -14.76 12.58
C ALA A 92 21.67 -13.42 13.27
N ALA A 93 20.64 -12.66 13.67
CA ALA A 93 20.78 -11.28 14.15
C ALA A 93 20.39 -11.09 15.62
N THR A 94 19.94 -12.12 16.33
CA THR A 94 19.62 -12.02 17.77
C THR A 94 20.89 -11.92 18.62
N THR A 95 20.84 -11.11 19.68
CA THR A 95 21.86 -11.05 20.74
C THR A 95 21.71 -12.14 21.79
N LEU A 96 20.61 -12.91 21.75
CA LEU A 96 20.34 -14.00 22.68
C LEU A 96 21.07 -15.29 22.27
N SER A 97 21.27 -16.20 23.23
CA SER A 97 21.69 -17.56 22.88
C SER A 97 20.60 -18.26 22.05
N PRO A 98 20.95 -19.19 21.13
CA PRO A 98 19.96 -19.97 20.38
C PRO A 98 18.87 -20.60 21.25
N ARG A 99 19.27 -21.10 22.43
CA ARG A 99 18.36 -21.75 23.38
C ARG A 99 17.34 -20.76 23.95
N ASP A 100 17.79 -19.57 24.32
CA ASP A 100 16.92 -18.55 24.93
C ASP A 100 16.01 -17.91 23.88
N TYR A 101 16.51 -17.70 22.67
CA TYR A 101 15.73 -17.21 21.53
C TYR A 101 14.52 -18.12 21.23
N PHE A 102 14.74 -19.43 21.06
CA PHE A 102 13.65 -20.36 20.75
C PHE A 102 12.77 -20.72 21.95
N ARG A 103 13.20 -20.41 23.19
CA ARG A 103 12.37 -20.54 24.40
C ARG A 103 11.52 -19.30 24.66
N SER A 104 11.84 -18.17 24.06
CA SER A 104 11.06 -16.95 24.21
C SER A 104 9.68 -17.10 23.56
N GLU A 105 8.64 -16.71 24.29
CA GLU A 105 7.27 -16.63 23.77
C GLU A 105 7.17 -15.63 22.60
N GLU A 106 7.97 -14.55 22.63
CA GLU A 106 7.94 -13.51 21.61
C GLU A 106 8.30 -14.04 20.21
N THR A 107 9.26 -14.97 20.14
CA THR A 107 9.65 -15.65 18.90
C THR A 107 8.46 -16.34 18.24
N TRP A 108 7.67 -17.06 19.03
CA TRP A 108 6.53 -17.83 18.52
C TRP A 108 5.29 -16.97 18.32
N ARG A 109 5.16 -15.88 19.09
CA ARG A 109 4.10 -14.88 18.89
C ARG A 109 4.20 -14.22 17.51
N TYR A 110 5.40 -14.14 16.93
CA TYR A 110 5.60 -13.68 15.56
C TYR A 110 4.86 -14.51 14.51
N LEU A 111 4.53 -15.79 14.79
CA LEU A 111 3.68 -16.61 13.91
C LEU A 111 2.24 -16.08 13.79
N ALA A 112 1.76 -15.29 14.75
CA ALA A 112 0.43 -14.70 14.66
C ALA A 112 0.29 -13.72 13.47
N ASN A 113 1.40 -13.24 12.91
CA ASN A 113 1.41 -12.51 11.63
C ASN A 113 0.78 -13.32 10.49
N LEU A 114 0.83 -14.67 10.52
CA LEU A 114 0.19 -15.55 9.53
C LEU A 114 -1.34 -15.40 9.51
N ALA A 115 -1.94 -15.00 10.62
CA ALA A 115 -3.37 -14.71 10.74
C ALA A 115 -3.71 -13.26 10.37
N PHE A 116 -2.83 -12.56 9.66
CA PHE A 116 -2.94 -11.13 9.32
C PHE A 116 -2.97 -10.21 10.54
N TYR A 117 -2.59 -10.71 11.72
CA TYR A 117 -2.35 -9.90 12.90
C TYR A 117 -0.94 -9.27 12.79
N THR A 118 -0.80 -8.29 11.89
CA THR A 118 0.50 -7.68 11.55
C THR A 118 0.96 -6.62 12.56
N GLY A 119 0.71 -6.86 13.85
CA GLY A 119 1.12 -6.00 14.95
C GLY A 119 2.35 -6.50 15.69
N PHE A 120 2.90 -7.66 15.28
CA PHE A 120 4.14 -8.21 15.84
C PHE A 120 5.28 -7.95 14.85
N ASP A 121 5.95 -6.83 15.06
CA ASP A 121 7.07 -6.36 14.26
C ASP A 121 8.43 -6.76 14.83
N SER A 122 8.50 -7.13 16.12
CA SER A 122 9.73 -7.49 16.82
C SER A 122 9.99 -8.99 17.02
N LEU A 123 11.29 -9.31 17.08
CA LEU A 123 11.81 -10.60 17.54
C LEU A 123 12.80 -10.35 18.69
N PRO A 124 12.88 -11.25 19.67
CA PRO A 124 13.64 -11.00 20.89
C PRO A 124 15.14 -10.91 20.60
N GLY A 125 15.74 -9.79 21.03
CA GLY A 125 17.17 -9.50 20.86
C GLY A 125 17.61 -9.18 19.42
N VAL A 126 16.68 -9.03 18.47
CA VAL A 126 16.99 -8.75 17.07
C VAL A 126 16.92 -7.24 16.82
N PHE A 127 17.98 -6.67 16.23
CA PHE A 127 18.05 -5.23 15.88
C PHE A 127 17.78 -4.28 17.06
N ALA A 128 18.18 -4.63 18.28
CA ALA A 128 17.97 -3.81 19.47
C ALA A 128 18.69 -2.44 19.39
N ASP A 129 19.87 -2.40 18.77
CA ASP A 129 20.69 -1.20 18.62
C ASP A 129 20.46 -0.47 17.28
N ALA A 130 19.47 -0.90 16.48
CA ALA A 130 19.16 -0.26 15.21
C ALA A 130 18.44 1.08 15.41
N PRO A 131 18.52 2.03 14.46
CA PRO A 131 17.81 3.31 14.54
C PRO A 131 16.30 3.17 14.75
N ILE A 132 15.71 2.11 14.20
CA ILE A 132 14.35 1.66 14.51
C ILE A 132 14.46 0.33 15.27
N ALA A 133 14.57 0.44 16.59
CA ALA A 133 14.86 -0.70 17.45
C ALA A 133 13.79 -1.80 17.34
N GLY A 134 14.24 -3.05 17.23
CA GLY A 134 13.39 -4.24 17.30
C GLY A 134 12.57 -4.54 16.05
N VAL A 135 12.37 -3.62 15.11
CA VAL A 135 11.53 -3.86 13.93
C VAL A 135 12.25 -4.76 12.91
N VAL A 136 11.72 -5.97 12.72
CA VAL A 136 12.29 -6.97 11.80
C VAL A 136 11.69 -6.84 10.40
N ASN A 137 10.39 -6.57 10.30
CA ASN A 137 9.67 -6.50 9.03
C ASN A 137 8.59 -5.42 9.06
N GLY A 138 9.02 -4.16 9.01
CA GLY A 138 8.15 -2.99 8.98
C GLY A 138 7.05 -3.08 7.91
N PRO A 139 7.35 -3.42 6.64
CA PRO A 139 6.35 -3.42 5.56
C PRO A 139 5.10 -4.30 5.78
N LEU A 140 5.11 -5.27 6.71
CA LEU A 140 3.96 -6.13 7.01
C LEU A 140 2.70 -5.34 7.40
N TRP A 141 2.83 -4.15 7.99
CA TRP A 141 1.67 -3.37 8.45
C TRP A 141 0.70 -3.02 7.32
N THR A 142 1.17 -2.89 6.08
CA THR A 142 0.32 -2.56 4.92
C THR A 142 -0.56 -3.74 4.49
N LEU A 143 -0.15 -4.98 4.79
CA LEU A 143 -0.79 -6.18 4.30
C LEU A 143 -2.19 -6.39 4.89
N LYS A 144 -2.38 -6.13 6.19
CA LYS A 144 -3.72 -6.16 6.82
C LYS A 144 -4.68 -5.18 6.14
N ILE A 145 -4.19 -4.00 5.78
CA ILE A 145 -4.99 -2.98 5.10
C ILE A 145 -5.35 -3.42 3.67
N GLU A 146 -4.42 -4.07 2.98
CA GLU A 146 -4.68 -4.66 1.66
C GLU A 146 -5.77 -5.74 1.73
N VAL A 147 -5.70 -6.66 2.71
CA VAL A 147 -6.72 -7.70 2.92
C VAL A 147 -8.09 -7.09 3.25
N LEU A 148 -8.14 -6.03 4.07
CA LEU A 148 -9.38 -5.31 4.36
C LEU A 148 -9.96 -4.68 3.09
N CYS A 149 -9.14 -4.03 2.26
CA CYS A 149 -9.59 -3.48 0.97
C CYS A 149 -10.20 -4.56 0.07
N TYR A 150 -9.61 -5.77 0.06
CA TYR A 150 -10.13 -6.91 -0.71
C TYR A 150 -11.49 -7.36 -0.19
N ALA A 151 -11.65 -7.45 1.13
CA ALA A 151 -12.91 -7.80 1.78
C ALA A 151 -14.00 -6.75 1.48
N THR A 152 -13.68 -5.45 1.59
CA THR A 152 -14.60 -4.36 1.28
C THR A 152 -15.01 -4.35 -0.19
N LEU A 153 -14.07 -4.59 -1.12
CA LEU A 153 -14.40 -4.71 -2.53
C LEU A 153 -15.28 -5.93 -2.83
N ALA A 154 -15.00 -7.07 -2.20
CA ALA A 154 -15.82 -8.28 -2.33
C ALA A 154 -17.24 -8.05 -1.79
N ALA A 155 -17.38 -7.39 -0.64
CA ALA A 155 -18.67 -7.02 -0.06
C ALA A 155 -19.44 -6.03 -0.95
N ALA A 156 -18.75 -5.02 -1.51
CA ALA A 156 -19.34 -4.10 -2.48
C ALA A 156 -19.79 -4.83 -3.77
N GLY A 157 -19.02 -5.82 -4.21
CA GLY A 157 -19.39 -6.70 -5.31
C GLY A 157 -20.66 -7.52 -5.01
N ALA A 158 -20.68 -8.20 -3.87
CA ALA A 158 -21.79 -9.04 -3.41
C ALA A 158 -23.11 -8.25 -3.28
N THR A 159 -23.02 -7.03 -2.75
CA THR A 159 -24.16 -6.11 -2.55
C THR A 159 -24.53 -5.31 -3.79
N ARG A 160 -23.89 -5.56 -4.94
CA ARG A 160 -24.07 -4.82 -6.21
C ARG A 160 -23.77 -3.31 -6.08
N LEU A 161 -22.99 -2.92 -5.08
CA LEU A 161 -22.49 -1.56 -4.86
C LEU A 161 -21.18 -1.28 -5.60
N LEU A 162 -20.63 -2.23 -6.35
CA LEU A 162 -19.45 -2.03 -7.21
C LEU A 162 -19.81 -1.27 -8.50
N ARG A 163 -20.37 -0.06 -8.33
CA ARG A 163 -20.78 0.90 -9.37
C ARG A 163 -20.09 2.24 -9.14
N SER A 164 -19.84 3.00 -10.20
CA SER A 164 -19.00 4.21 -10.13
C SER A 164 -19.49 5.22 -9.10
N GLY A 165 -20.80 5.46 -9.00
CA GLY A 165 -21.36 6.39 -8.00
C GLY A 165 -21.14 5.96 -6.56
N ALA A 166 -21.32 4.66 -6.24
CA ALA A 166 -21.12 4.15 -4.89
C ALA A 166 -19.64 4.09 -4.50
N VAL A 167 -18.77 3.71 -5.45
CA VAL A 167 -17.31 3.76 -5.24
C VAL A 167 -16.82 5.20 -5.09
N ALA A 168 -17.35 6.15 -5.87
CA ALA A 168 -17.03 7.56 -5.70
C ALA A 168 -17.46 8.09 -4.32
N ALA A 169 -18.68 7.76 -3.87
CA ALA A 169 -19.14 8.09 -2.52
C ALA A 169 -18.25 7.49 -1.43
N MET A 170 -17.81 6.23 -1.59
CA MET A 170 -16.85 5.59 -0.70
C MET A 170 -15.52 6.35 -0.66
N VAL A 171 -14.97 6.73 -1.82
CA VAL A 171 -13.73 7.52 -1.87
C VAL A 171 -13.89 8.85 -1.14
N VAL A 172 -14.98 9.58 -1.39
CA VAL A 172 -15.29 10.82 -0.67
C VAL A 172 -15.37 10.58 0.84
N LEU A 173 -16.07 9.53 1.28
CA LEU A 173 -16.16 9.17 2.69
C LEU A 173 -14.79 8.88 3.31
N LEU A 174 -13.88 8.22 2.57
CA LEU A 174 -12.53 7.93 3.06
C LEU A 174 -11.67 9.19 3.15
N TYR A 175 -11.82 10.15 2.25
CA TYR A 175 -11.18 11.48 2.39
C TYR A 175 -11.72 12.22 3.61
N VAL A 176 -13.04 12.24 3.78
CA VAL A 176 -13.70 12.85 4.93
C VAL A 176 -13.22 12.20 6.23
N ALA A 177 -13.20 10.87 6.29
CA ALA A 177 -12.69 10.12 7.44
C ALA A 177 -11.21 10.45 7.71
N SER A 178 -10.37 10.50 6.67
CA SER A 178 -8.94 10.85 6.82
C SER A 178 -8.77 12.29 7.35
N ALA A 179 -9.60 13.24 6.91
CA ALA A 179 -9.56 14.62 7.38
C ALA A 179 -10.04 14.78 8.83
N PHE A 180 -11.04 13.99 9.26
CA PHE A 180 -11.55 14.03 10.63
C PHE A 180 -10.69 13.24 11.63
N LEU A 181 -10.02 12.18 11.18
CA LEU A 181 -9.11 11.37 11.99
C LEU A 181 -7.68 11.96 12.01
N GLY A 182 -7.32 12.72 10.98
CA GLY A 182 -6.02 13.34 10.84
C GLY A 182 -5.75 14.40 11.92
N ALA A 183 -4.52 14.38 12.45
CA ALA A 183 -3.96 15.25 13.49
C ALA A 183 -4.30 14.91 14.97
N GLY A 184 -4.91 13.77 15.27
CA GLY A 184 -5.06 13.29 16.65
C GLY A 184 -4.03 12.23 17.04
N ALA A 185 -3.47 12.32 18.25
CA ALA A 185 -2.72 11.24 18.89
C ALA A 185 -3.68 10.13 19.34
N HIS A 186 -4.32 9.48 18.37
CA HIS A 186 -5.30 8.45 18.62
C HIS A 186 -4.61 7.10 18.82
N GLY A 187 -4.90 6.43 19.93
CA GLY A 187 -4.51 5.04 20.16
C GLY A 187 -5.60 4.06 19.72
N GLY A 188 -5.23 2.78 19.57
CA GLY A 188 -6.19 1.69 19.39
C GLY A 188 -6.95 1.75 18.06
N ALA A 189 -8.28 1.58 18.10
CA ALA A 189 -9.11 1.40 16.90
C ALA A 189 -9.08 2.59 15.94
N LEU A 190 -9.02 3.82 16.47
CA LEU A 190 -9.01 5.05 15.67
C LEU A 190 -7.75 5.17 14.81
N TYR A 191 -6.59 4.79 15.35
CA TYR A 191 -5.33 4.72 14.61
C TYR A 191 -5.43 3.75 13.41
N TYR A 192 -6.03 2.59 13.61
CA TYR A 192 -6.23 1.62 12.53
C TYR A 192 -7.22 2.11 11.47
N LEU A 193 -8.27 2.84 11.88
CA LEU A 193 -9.22 3.43 10.94
C LEU A 193 -8.57 4.54 10.10
N GLU A 194 -7.69 5.34 10.70
CA GLU A 194 -6.90 6.35 9.99
C GLU A 194 -6.01 5.70 8.94
N GLN A 195 -5.21 4.69 9.32
CA GLN A 195 -4.36 3.93 8.40
C GLN A 195 -5.18 3.29 7.27
N TYR A 196 -6.34 2.73 7.60
CA TYR A 196 -7.23 2.15 6.60
C TYR A 196 -7.75 3.22 5.64
N ALA A 197 -8.27 4.35 6.15
CA ALA A 197 -8.81 5.42 5.32
C ALA A 197 -7.77 5.98 4.34
N ASP A 198 -6.54 6.18 4.84
CA ASP A 198 -5.42 6.74 4.09
C ASP A 198 -4.96 5.86 2.91
N LEU A 199 -4.91 4.54 3.08
CA LEU A 199 -4.52 3.63 1.99
C LEU A 199 -5.72 3.19 1.14
N ALA A 200 -6.90 3.00 1.75
CA ALA A 200 -8.09 2.56 1.04
C ALA A 200 -8.56 3.61 0.04
N ARG A 201 -8.39 4.92 0.30
CA ARG A 201 -8.72 5.97 -0.69
C ARG A 201 -7.93 5.78 -1.99
N SER A 202 -6.64 5.40 -1.91
CA SER A 202 -5.81 5.06 -3.07
C SER A 202 -6.35 3.83 -3.80
N PHE A 203 -6.71 2.78 -3.05
CA PHE A 203 -7.28 1.57 -3.63
C PHE A 203 -8.60 1.84 -4.36
N PHE A 204 -9.55 2.52 -3.71
CA PHE A 204 -10.85 2.79 -4.31
C PHE A 204 -10.81 3.86 -5.40
N ALA A 205 -9.83 4.77 -5.40
CA ALA A 205 -9.54 5.61 -6.57
C ALA A 205 -9.16 4.74 -7.78
N GLY A 206 -8.27 3.75 -7.58
CA GLY A 206 -7.96 2.74 -8.60
C GLY A 206 -9.18 1.96 -9.09
N SER A 207 -10.06 1.56 -8.18
CA SER A 207 -11.34 0.92 -8.51
C SER A 207 -12.24 1.86 -9.34
N LEU A 208 -12.27 3.15 -9.02
CA LEU A 208 -13.00 4.15 -9.79
C LEU A 208 -12.43 4.31 -11.20
N PHE A 209 -11.11 4.30 -11.37
CA PHE A 209 -10.46 4.24 -12.69
C PHE A 209 -10.90 3.01 -13.50
N ALA A 210 -11.04 1.84 -12.87
CA ALA A 210 -11.52 0.64 -13.55
C ALA A 210 -13.00 0.75 -13.98
N LEU A 211 -13.83 1.39 -13.16
CA LEU A 211 -15.26 1.57 -13.45
C LEU A 211 -15.51 2.66 -14.50
N LEU A 212 -14.69 3.71 -14.49
CA LEU A 212 -14.78 4.84 -15.42
C LEU A 212 -13.85 4.68 -16.64
N GLY A 213 -13.13 3.56 -16.77
CA GLY A 213 -12.04 3.41 -17.75
C GLY A 213 -12.44 3.69 -19.19
N SER A 214 -13.68 3.40 -19.60
CA SER A 214 -14.17 3.72 -20.95
C SER A 214 -14.39 5.21 -21.21
N ARG A 215 -14.44 6.04 -20.15
CA ARG A 215 -14.64 7.49 -20.20
C ARG A 215 -13.34 8.27 -20.04
N ILE A 216 -12.26 7.63 -19.60
CA ILE A 216 -10.99 8.29 -19.31
C ILE A 216 -10.09 8.22 -20.53
N ALA A 217 -9.94 9.33 -21.24
CA ALA A 217 -8.97 9.43 -22.32
C ALA A 217 -7.55 9.59 -21.75
N LEU A 218 -6.66 8.66 -22.11
CA LEU A 218 -5.24 8.76 -21.79
C LEU A 218 -4.55 9.66 -22.83
N SER A 219 -4.31 10.92 -22.46
CA SER A 219 -3.70 11.92 -23.33
C SER A 219 -2.40 12.45 -22.72
N ARG A 220 -1.43 12.82 -23.58
CA ARG A 220 -0.18 13.42 -23.13
C ARG A 220 -0.43 14.74 -22.38
N ASN A 221 -1.40 15.54 -22.82
CA ASN A 221 -1.69 16.84 -22.22
C ASN A 221 -2.25 16.68 -20.81
N THR A 222 -3.19 15.75 -20.62
CA THR A 222 -3.72 15.44 -19.28
C THR A 222 -2.64 14.84 -18.37
N ALA A 223 -1.72 14.03 -18.91
CA ALA A 223 -0.58 13.54 -18.14
C ALA A 223 0.34 14.68 -17.69
N LEU A 224 0.64 15.64 -18.56
CA LEU A 224 1.43 16.82 -18.19
C LEU A 224 0.72 17.67 -17.14
N LEU A 225 -0.61 17.86 -17.25
CA LEU A 225 -1.40 18.56 -16.24
C LEU A 225 -1.40 17.82 -14.90
N ALA A 226 -1.52 16.49 -14.90
CA ALA A 226 -1.44 15.68 -13.69
C ALA A 226 -0.06 15.79 -13.03
N LEU A 227 1.02 15.74 -13.83
CA LEU A 227 2.39 15.93 -13.34
C LEU A 227 2.60 17.33 -12.75
N ALA A 228 2.12 18.38 -13.43
CA ALA A 228 2.17 19.74 -12.93
C ALA A 228 1.38 19.90 -11.63
N GLY A 229 0.19 19.28 -11.53
CA GLY A 229 -0.62 19.29 -10.32
C GLY A 229 0.08 18.62 -9.13
N LEU A 230 0.78 17.49 -9.34
CA LEU A 230 1.61 16.86 -8.31
C LEU A 230 2.78 17.76 -7.88
N ALA A 231 3.47 18.38 -8.85
CA ALA A 231 4.59 19.28 -8.57
C ALA A 231 4.16 20.52 -7.79
N VAL A 232 2.96 21.06 -8.07
CA VAL A 232 2.37 22.17 -7.31
C VAL A 232 1.92 21.70 -5.93
N ALA A 233 1.29 20.53 -5.80
CA ALA A 233 0.77 20.04 -4.53
C ALA A 233 1.86 19.64 -3.52
N ALA A 234 3.03 19.18 -4.00
CA ALA A 234 4.14 18.75 -3.18
C ALA A 234 4.57 19.79 -2.12
N PRO A 235 4.97 21.03 -2.48
CA PRO A 235 5.42 22.00 -1.48
C PRO A 235 4.33 22.45 -0.49
N TYR A 236 3.04 22.21 -0.77
CA TYR A 236 1.96 22.53 0.16
C TYR A 236 1.58 21.36 1.09
N GLY A 237 2.30 20.24 1.04
CA GLY A 237 1.98 19.06 1.84
C GLY A 237 0.66 18.42 1.43
N LEU A 238 0.27 18.55 0.15
CA LEU A 238 -0.97 17.99 -0.39
C LEU A 238 -0.71 16.81 -1.32
N LEU A 239 0.54 16.32 -1.39
CA LEU A 239 0.91 15.29 -2.35
C LEU A 239 0.12 14.01 -2.08
N SER A 240 0.07 13.56 -0.82
CA SER A 240 -0.66 12.35 -0.44
C SER A 240 -2.17 12.46 -0.71
N GLU A 241 -2.72 13.67 -0.61
CA GLU A 241 -4.12 13.96 -0.90
C GLU A 241 -4.47 13.85 -2.38
N VAL A 242 -3.64 14.40 -3.28
CA VAL A 242 -3.95 14.43 -4.72
C VAL A 242 -3.43 13.20 -5.47
N PHE A 243 -2.47 12.46 -4.89
CA PHE A 243 -1.81 11.33 -5.53
C PHE A 243 -2.76 10.22 -6.01
N PRO A 244 -3.79 9.79 -5.24
CA PRO A 244 -4.72 8.74 -5.67
C PRO A 244 -5.30 8.96 -7.08
N PHE A 245 -5.52 10.22 -7.46
CA PHE A 245 -6.07 10.59 -8.76
C PHE A 245 -5.00 11.01 -9.75
N LEU A 246 -4.15 11.98 -9.41
CA LEU A 246 -3.15 12.52 -10.34
C LEU A 246 -2.01 11.53 -10.58
N GLY A 247 -1.46 10.97 -9.50
CA GLY A 247 -0.46 9.91 -9.56
C GLY A 247 -1.02 8.63 -10.17
N GLY A 248 -2.24 8.26 -9.79
CA GLY A 248 -2.97 7.15 -10.39
C GLY A 248 -3.12 7.29 -11.92
N TYR A 249 -3.52 8.48 -12.39
CA TYR A 249 -3.62 8.76 -13.83
C TYR A 249 -2.27 8.59 -14.53
N LEU A 250 -1.18 9.13 -13.96
CA LEU A 250 0.17 8.99 -14.53
C LEU A 250 0.61 7.53 -14.59
N VAL A 251 0.33 6.76 -13.55
CA VAL A 251 0.65 5.32 -13.50
C VAL A 251 -0.08 4.57 -14.62
N PHE A 252 -1.36 4.87 -14.86
CA PHE A 252 -2.10 4.27 -15.97
C PHE A 252 -1.65 4.79 -17.33
N TRP A 253 -1.36 6.09 -17.44
CA TRP A 253 -0.83 6.66 -18.67
C TRP A 253 0.49 5.99 -19.05
N LEU A 254 1.46 5.88 -18.14
CA LEU A 254 2.71 5.18 -18.39
C LEU A 254 2.52 3.68 -18.69
N GLY A 255 1.58 3.03 -18.01
CA GLY A 255 1.29 1.60 -18.20
C GLY A 255 0.59 1.26 -19.52
N PHE A 256 -0.29 2.14 -20.02
CA PHE A 256 -1.14 1.88 -21.18
C PHE A 256 -0.80 2.75 -22.41
N ALA A 257 0.00 3.81 -22.29
CA ALA A 257 0.36 4.69 -23.42
C ALA A 257 1.02 3.93 -24.56
N HIS A 258 1.83 2.92 -24.26
CA HIS A 258 2.47 2.08 -25.27
C HIS A 258 1.48 1.15 -25.99
N LEU A 259 0.41 0.72 -25.32
CA LEU A 259 -0.63 -0.13 -25.92
C LEU A 259 -1.53 0.67 -26.90
N GLY A 260 -1.73 1.96 -26.64
CA GLY A 260 -2.40 2.87 -27.56
C GLY A 260 -1.58 3.24 -28.81
N ALA A 261 -0.25 3.15 -28.74
CA ALA A 261 0.64 3.32 -29.89
C ALA A 261 0.66 2.07 -30.79
N VAL A 262 0.68 0.86 -30.20
CA VAL A 262 0.61 -0.41 -30.94
C VAL A 262 -0.71 -0.54 -31.71
N ARG A 263 -1.83 -0.03 -31.16
CA ARG A 263 -3.14 -0.03 -31.84
C ARG A 263 -3.23 0.97 -33.01
N ARG A 264 -2.32 1.94 -33.09
CA ARG A 264 -2.22 2.93 -34.18
C ARG A 264 -1.18 2.56 -35.24
N ALA A 265 -0.15 1.78 -34.90
CA ALA A 265 0.84 1.27 -35.86
C ALA A 265 0.35 0.07 -36.69
N GLY A 266 -0.80 -0.53 -36.32
CA GLY A 266 -1.44 -1.63 -37.03
C GLY A 266 -2.74 -1.25 -37.76
N ARG A 267 -2.94 0.04 -38.07
CA ARG A 267 -4.02 0.53 -38.93
C ARG A 267 -3.45 1.25 -40.12
#